data_AF-A0A4P5TBN1-F1
#
_entry.id   AF-A0A4P5TBN1-F1
#
_cell.length_a   1.000
_cell.length_b   1.000
_cell.length_c   1.000
_cell.angle_alpha   90.00
_cell.angle_beta   90.00
_cell.angle_gamma   90.00
#
_symmetry.space_group_name_H-M   'P 1'
#
loop_
_entity.id
_entity.type
_entity.pdbx_description
1 polymer ?
#
loop_
_entity_poly.entity_id
_entity_poly.type
_entity_poly.pdbx_seq_one_letter_code
_entity_poly.pdbx_strand_id
1 'polypeptide(L)'
;MPNQSWGYKNVANFDFSISDTAARYRVFFVLRHTDAYEYNNIWIKMSSKLPGDSIWRNDRFNIPLANEKGWLGTGMDDLYDHRVLLYPQPVAFIQPGNYTLEVRQDMRVDPLPHIMNVGLRLEKVQ
;
A
#
# COMPACT_ATOMS: atom_id res chain seq x y z
N MET A 1 -1.88 10.07 -8.43
CA MET A 1 -3.34 9.86 -8.49
C MET A 1 -3.97 10.96 -9.32
N PRO A 2 -5.02 10.68 -10.13
CA PRO A 2 -5.69 11.71 -10.91
C PRO A 2 -6.27 12.80 -10.00
N ASN A 3 -6.02 14.08 -10.33
CA ASN A 3 -6.55 15.24 -9.60
C ASN A 3 -6.36 15.16 -8.08
N GLN A 4 -5.23 14.62 -7.61
CA GLN A 4 -4.92 14.53 -6.17
C GLN A 4 -5.98 13.79 -5.34
N SER A 5 -6.71 12.86 -5.98
CA SER A 5 -7.79 12.12 -5.33
C SER A 5 -7.75 10.64 -5.69
N TRP A 6 -8.02 9.79 -4.72
CA TRP A 6 -7.99 8.34 -4.88
C TRP A 6 -9.40 7.79 -4.92
N GLY A 7 -9.92 7.61 -6.14
CA GLY A 7 -11.24 6.99 -6.34
C GLY A 7 -11.21 5.47 -6.22
N TYR A 8 -12.34 4.83 -5.94
CA TYR A 8 -12.45 3.35 -5.87
C TYR A 8 -12.07 2.65 -7.17
N LYS A 9 -12.26 3.31 -8.32
CA LYS A 9 -11.88 2.80 -9.63
C LYS A 9 -10.38 2.97 -9.93
N ASN A 10 -9.68 3.78 -9.15
CA ASN A 10 -8.25 4.03 -9.34
C ASN A 10 -7.46 2.98 -8.55
N VAL A 11 -7.29 1.80 -9.14
CA VAL A 11 -6.54 0.70 -8.52
C VAL A 11 -5.05 0.87 -8.79
N ALA A 12 -4.22 0.79 -7.74
CA ALA A 12 -2.76 0.73 -7.90
C ALA A 12 -2.35 -0.73 -8.13
N ASN A 13 -1.82 -1.03 -9.32
CA ASN A 13 -1.44 -2.38 -9.74
C ASN A 13 0.09 -2.55 -9.74
N PHE A 14 0.56 -3.69 -9.28
CA PHE A 14 1.98 -4.03 -9.20
C PHE A 14 2.19 -5.47 -9.66
N ASP A 15 2.98 -5.65 -10.71
CA ASP A 15 3.39 -6.96 -11.21
C ASP A 15 4.89 -7.15 -10.99
N PHE A 16 5.28 -8.31 -10.45
CA PHE A 16 6.69 -8.67 -10.25
C PHE A 16 6.90 -10.18 -10.36
N SER A 17 8.13 -10.56 -10.67
CA SER A 17 8.52 -11.97 -10.82
C SER A 17 9.37 -12.42 -9.64
N ILE A 18 9.05 -13.60 -9.10
CA ILE A 18 9.83 -14.27 -8.06
C ILE A 18 10.50 -15.50 -8.67
N SER A 19 11.82 -15.60 -8.53
CA SER A 19 12.60 -16.78 -8.90
C SER A 19 13.16 -17.53 -7.68
N ASP A 20 13.49 -16.79 -6.61
CA ASP A 20 14.00 -17.33 -5.34
C ASP A 20 12.86 -17.41 -4.31
N THR A 21 12.33 -18.62 -4.09
CA THR A 21 11.24 -18.88 -3.14
C THR A 21 11.72 -19.08 -1.70
N ALA A 22 13.04 -19.15 -1.47
CA ALA A 22 13.61 -19.20 -0.12
C ALA A 22 13.70 -17.79 0.50
N ALA A 23 13.73 -16.76 -0.35
CA ALA A 23 13.71 -15.36 0.07
C ALA A 23 12.41 -14.98 0.80
N ARG A 24 12.55 -14.12 1.80
CA ARG A 24 11.42 -13.46 2.47
C ARG A 24 11.45 -11.96 2.21
N TYR A 25 10.29 -11.32 2.24
CA TYR A 25 10.14 -9.92 1.89
C TYR A 25 9.37 -9.14 2.95
N ARG A 26 9.85 -7.94 3.27
CA ARG A 26 9.06 -6.93 3.96
C ARG A 26 8.20 -6.21 2.93
N VAL A 27 6.92 -6.06 3.24
CA VAL A 27 5.95 -5.36 2.39
C VAL A 27 5.60 -4.04 3.05
N PHE A 28 5.94 -2.93 2.38
CA PHE A 28 5.62 -1.60 2.83
C PHE A 28 4.54 -0.98 1.96
N PHE A 29 3.55 -0.38 2.60
CA PHE A 29 2.66 0.58 1.96
C PHE A 29 3.32 1.95 1.95
N VAL A 30 3.27 2.60 0.79
CA VAL A 30 3.81 3.94 0.59
C VAL A 30 2.65 4.87 0.21
N LEU A 31 2.55 5.99 0.91
CA LEU A 31 1.51 6.99 0.68
C LEU A 31 2.12 8.38 0.73
N ARG A 32 1.78 9.21 -0.25
CA ARG A 32 2.00 10.66 -0.21
C ARG A 32 0.65 11.37 -0.20
N HIS A 33 0.46 12.25 0.77
CA HIS A 33 -0.73 13.11 0.88
C HIS A 33 -0.33 14.54 1.24
N THR A 34 -1.24 15.49 1.04
CA THR A 34 -1.05 16.87 1.55
C THR A 34 -1.48 16.97 3.01
N ASP A 35 -1.06 18.02 3.70
CA ASP A 35 -1.48 18.35 5.07
C ASP A 35 -3.01 18.51 5.23
N ALA A 36 -3.71 18.88 4.15
CA ALA A 36 -5.17 18.95 4.07
C ALA A 36 -5.91 17.59 4.15
N TYR A 37 -5.20 16.46 4.21
CA TYR A 37 -5.83 15.17 4.46
C TYR A 37 -6.43 15.11 5.88
N GLU A 38 -7.73 14.83 5.98
CA GLU A 38 -8.49 15.08 7.23
C GLU A 38 -8.48 13.91 8.23
N TYR A 39 -7.91 12.75 7.86
CA TYR A 39 -7.95 11.55 8.70
C TYR A 39 -6.57 11.23 9.28
N ASN A 40 -6.55 10.75 10.53
CA ASN A 40 -5.33 10.29 11.16
C ASN A 40 -4.95 8.85 10.77
N ASN A 41 -5.73 8.21 9.91
CA ASN A 41 -5.53 6.85 9.44
C ASN A 41 -6.09 6.68 8.03
N ILE A 42 -5.67 5.61 7.35
CA ILE A 42 -6.24 5.18 6.08
C ILE A 42 -6.54 3.68 6.10
N TRP A 43 -7.71 3.32 5.59
CA TRP A 43 -8.09 1.94 5.32
C TRP A 43 -7.76 1.60 3.88
N ILE A 44 -7.05 0.49 3.69
CA ILE A 44 -6.77 -0.05 2.36
C ILE A 44 -7.16 -1.52 2.28
N LYS A 45 -7.45 -1.95 1.07
CA LYS A 45 -7.58 -3.35 0.69
C LYS A 45 -6.45 -3.69 -0.25
N MET A 46 -5.66 -4.70 0.10
CA MET A 46 -4.64 -5.27 -0.77
C MET A 46 -5.13 -6.62 -1.29
N SER A 47 -5.16 -6.77 -2.60
CA SER A 47 -5.49 -8.03 -3.26
C SER A 47 -4.22 -8.61 -3.87
N SER A 48 -4.01 -9.91 -3.71
CA SER A 48 -2.85 -10.63 -4.24
C SER A 48 -3.26 -11.83 -5.05
N LYS A 49 -2.53 -12.09 -6.14
CA LYS A 49 -2.74 -13.20 -7.05
C LYS A 49 -1.43 -13.94 -7.27
N LEU A 50 -1.44 -15.25 -7.04
CA LEU A 50 -0.29 -16.12 -7.25
C LEU A 50 -0.10 -16.43 -8.75
N PRO A 51 1.12 -16.85 -9.15
CA PRO A 51 1.38 -17.29 -10.51
C PRO A 51 0.42 -18.41 -10.94
N GLY A 52 -0.30 -18.20 -12.04
CA GLY A 52 -1.22 -19.20 -12.59
C GLY A 52 -2.56 -19.38 -11.85
N ASP A 53 -2.75 -18.74 -10.70
CA ASP A 53 -4.01 -18.78 -9.97
C ASP A 53 -5.07 -17.91 -10.67
N SER A 54 -6.35 -18.22 -10.44
CA SER A 54 -7.49 -17.37 -10.85
C SER A 54 -8.09 -16.59 -9.68
N ILE A 55 -7.76 -17.00 -8.45
CA ILE A 55 -8.36 -16.49 -7.22
C ILE A 55 -7.50 -15.38 -6.62
N TRP A 56 -8.15 -14.28 -6.22
CA TRP A 56 -7.54 -13.20 -5.47
C TRP A 56 -7.65 -13.44 -3.96
N ARG A 57 -6.53 -13.30 -3.24
CA ARG A 57 -6.51 -13.26 -1.77
C ARG A 57 -6.54 -11.80 -1.33
N ASN A 58 -7.40 -11.48 -0.37
CA ASN A 58 -7.64 -10.09 0.05
C ASN A 58 -7.28 -9.90 1.51
N ASP A 59 -6.44 -8.90 1.79
CA ASP A 59 -6.12 -8.42 3.11
C ASP A 59 -6.60 -6.97 3.27
N ARG A 60 -7.04 -6.62 4.48
CA ARG A 60 -7.50 -5.27 4.80
C ARG A 60 -6.64 -4.70 5.92
N PHE A 61 -6.14 -3.48 5.73
CA PHE A 61 -5.24 -2.83 6.68
C PHE A 61 -5.83 -1.50 7.17
N ASN A 62 -5.72 -1.26 8.47
CA ASN A 62 -5.87 0.05 9.08
C ASN A 62 -4.48 0.63 9.33
N ILE A 63 -4.13 1.69 8.62
CA ILE A 63 -2.79 2.27 8.65
C ILE A 63 -2.88 3.60 9.38
N PRO A 64 -2.29 3.74 10.59
CA PRO A 64 -2.19 5.03 11.25
C PRO A 64 -1.23 5.93 10.48
N LEU A 65 -1.64 7.18 10.26
CA LEU A 65 -0.88 8.22 9.56
C LEU A 65 -0.55 9.39 10.50
N ALA A 66 -1.31 9.60 11.57
CA ALA A 66 -1.03 10.64 12.57
C ALA A 66 -1.35 10.17 13.99
N ASN A 67 -0.79 10.88 14.97
CA ASN A 67 -1.15 10.81 16.38
C ASN A 67 -1.34 12.23 16.93
N GLU A 68 -1.48 12.37 18.26
CA GLU A 68 -1.66 13.66 18.95
C GLU A 68 -0.52 14.67 18.70
N LYS A 69 0.67 14.20 18.30
CA LYS A 69 1.84 15.04 18.01
C LYS A 69 1.95 15.44 16.55
N GLY A 70 1.10 14.89 15.66
CA GLY A 70 1.11 15.16 14.23
C GLY A 70 1.31 13.90 13.38
N TRP A 71 1.72 14.09 12.13
CA TRP A 71 1.90 13.03 11.14
C TRP A 71 3.07 12.11 11.50
N LEU A 72 2.88 10.80 11.33
CA LEU A 72 3.88 9.74 11.57
C LEU A 72 4.88 9.57 10.42
N GLY A 73 4.67 10.29 9.32
CA GLY A 73 5.51 10.28 8.12
C GLY A 73 6.60 11.35 8.15
N THR A 74 7.32 11.48 7.05
CA THR A 74 8.27 12.58 6.83
C THR A 74 7.55 13.70 6.10
N GLY A 75 7.56 14.91 6.68
CA GLY A 75 6.97 16.10 6.08
C GLY A 75 7.99 16.94 5.30
N MET A 76 7.57 17.50 4.17
CA MET A 76 8.29 18.54 3.44
C MET A 76 7.27 19.53 2.86
N ASP A 77 7.29 20.76 3.35
CA ASP A 77 6.27 21.78 3.04
C ASP A 77 4.85 21.30 3.39
N ASP A 78 3.92 21.29 2.45
CA ASP A 78 2.55 20.79 2.59
C ASP A 78 2.41 19.28 2.37
N LEU A 79 3.50 18.57 2.05
CA LEU A 79 3.47 17.14 1.70
C LEU A 79 3.97 16.25 2.84
N TYR A 80 3.30 15.12 3.01
CA TYR A 80 3.69 14.06 3.94
C TYR A 80 3.86 12.73 3.23
N ASP A 81 5.02 12.10 3.45
CA ASP A 81 5.38 10.78 2.95
C ASP A 81 5.36 9.73 4.07
N HIS A 82 4.61 8.66 3.85
CA HIS A 82 4.51 7.52 4.75
C HIS A 82 5.12 6.28 4.12
N ARG A 83 5.87 5.52 4.91
CA ARG A 83 6.30 4.16 4.60
C ARG A 83 5.95 3.27 5.78
N VAL A 84 4.90 2.48 5.66
CA VAL A 84 4.36 1.67 6.75
C VAL A 84 4.49 0.19 6.43
N LEU A 85 5.07 -0.58 7.35
CA LEU A 85 5.19 -2.04 7.24
C LEU A 85 3.79 -2.67 7.41
N LEU A 86 3.34 -3.45 6.42
CA LEU A 86 2.00 -4.05 6.42
C LEU A 86 1.91 -5.34 7.25
N TYR A 87 2.95 -6.18 7.17
CA TYR A 87 3.01 -7.44 7.90
C TYR A 87 4.14 -7.41 8.92
N PRO A 88 3.87 -7.81 10.19
CA PRO A 88 4.90 -7.82 11.22
C PRO A 88 6.01 -8.83 10.91
N GLN A 89 5.65 -9.94 10.25
CA GLN A 89 6.59 -10.96 9.80
C GLN A 89 6.84 -10.85 8.29
N PRO A 90 8.08 -11.08 7.83
CA PRO A 90 8.39 -11.15 6.40
C PRO A 90 7.55 -12.20 5.68
N VAL A 91 7.01 -11.82 4.51
CA VAL A 91 6.18 -12.65 3.65
C VAL A 91 7.06 -13.52 2.76
N ALA A 92 6.71 -14.80 2.61
CA ALA A 92 7.35 -15.71 1.67
C ALA A 92 6.49 -15.87 0.42
N PHE A 93 7.11 -15.75 -0.75
CA PHE A 93 6.46 -16.06 -2.03
C PHE A 93 6.81 -17.49 -2.42
N ILE A 94 5.88 -18.41 -2.18
CA ILE A 94 6.13 -19.87 -2.16
C ILE A 94 6.21 -20.53 -3.55
N GLN A 95 5.80 -19.82 -4.61
CA GLN A 95 5.85 -20.31 -5.99
C GLN A 95 6.71 -19.37 -6.85
N PRO A 96 7.54 -19.90 -7.75
CA PRO A 96 8.21 -19.06 -8.75
C PRO A 96 7.20 -18.58 -9.80
N GLY A 97 7.41 -17.38 -10.33
CA GLY A 97 6.59 -16.81 -11.39
C GLY A 97 6.10 -15.39 -11.11
N ASN A 98 5.12 -14.94 -11.89
CA ASN A 98 4.61 -13.58 -11.84
C ASN A 98 3.47 -13.46 -10.83
N TYR A 99 3.66 -12.59 -9.85
CA TYR A 99 2.64 -12.20 -8.88
C TYR A 99 2.06 -10.86 -9.29
N THR A 100 0.75 -10.70 -9.05
CA THR A 100 0.05 -9.42 -9.19
C THR A 100 -0.47 -9.00 -7.83
N LEU A 101 -0.20 -7.75 -7.45
CA LEU A 101 -0.78 -7.09 -6.30
C LEU A 101 -1.63 -5.90 -6.75
N GLU A 102 -2.77 -5.74 -6.12
CA GLU A 102 -3.61 -4.55 -6.25
C GLU A 102 -3.77 -3.88 -4.90
N VAL A 103 -3.75 -2.55 -4.89
CA VAL A 103 -4.12 -1.77 -3.71
C VAL A 103 -5.26 -0.82 -4.06
N ARG A 104 -6.29 -0.83 -3.21
CA ARG A 104 -7.45 0.04 -3.30
C ARG A 104 -7.67 0.73 -1.96
N GLN A 105 -8.18 1.95 -2.01
CA GLN A 105 -8.70 2.60 -0.81
C GLN A 105 -10.00 1.93 -0.37
N ASP A 106 -10.18 1.82 0.94
CA ASP A 106 -11.35 1.22 1.58
C ASP A 106 -11.91 2.17 2.65
N MET A 107 -11.77 3.49 2.40
CA MET A 107 -12.39 4.55 3.19
C MET A 107 -13.87 4.68 2.80
N ARG A 108 -14.63 5.51 3.52
CA ARG A 108 -16.05 5.77 3.20
C ARG A 108 -16.25 6.83 2.12
N VAL A 109 -15.22 7.63 1.82
CA VAL A 109 -15.26 8.78 0.91
C VAL A 109 -14.68 8.38 -0.45
N ASP A 110 -15.41 8.69 -1.53
CA ASP A 110 -15.01 8.40 -2.90
C ASP A 110 -15.33 9.60 -3.83
N PRO A 111 -14.32 10.20 -4.50
CA PRO A 111 -12.90 9.91 -4.37
C PRO A 111 -12.32 10.46 -3.06
N LEU A 112 -11.36 9.76 -2.47
CA LEU A 112 -10.65 10.22 -1.27
C LEU A 112 -9.72 11.39 -1.66
N PRO A 113 -9.95 12.63 -1.20
CA PRO A 113 -9.18 13.78 -1.63
C PRO A 113 -7.79 13.82 -0.97
N HIS A 114 -6.93 14.72 -1.45
CA HIS A 114 -5.61 15.01 -0.90
C HIS A 114 -4.60 13.85 -0.96
N ILE A 115 -4.84 12.86 -1.81
CA ILE A 115 -3.94 11.74 -2.05
C ILE A 115 -3.13 12.00 -3.32
N MET A 116 -1.82 12.16 -3.16
CA MET A 116 -0.91 12.40 -4.29
C MET A 116 -0.48 11.09 -4.94
N ASN A 117 0.04 10.16 -4.14
CA ASN A 117 0.65 8.92 -4.62
C ASN A 117 0.38 7.79 -3.65
N VAL A 118 0.25 6.58 -4.22
CA VAL A 118 0.11 5.33 -3.48
C VAL A 118 1.03 4.30 -4.13
N GLY A 119 1.71 3.51 -3.32
CA GLY A 119 2.68 2.53 -3.76
C GLY A 119 2.77 1.33 -2.82
N LEU A 120 3.33 0.24 -3.34
CA LEU A 120 3.90 -0.82 -2.54
C LEU A 120 5.41 -0.85 -2.75
N ARG A 121 6.14 -1.21 -1.69
CA ARG A 121 7.58 -1.46 -1.75
C ARG A 121 7.88 -2.80 -1.11
N LEU A 122 8.51 -3.68 -1.90
CA LEU A 122 8.99 -4.98 -1.45
C LEU A 122 10.49 -4.89 -1.19
N GLU A 123 10.91 -5.32 0.00
CA GLU A 123 12.33 -5.38 0.36
C GLU A 123 12.69 -6.80 0.76
N LYS A 124 13.64 -7.42 0.04
CA LYS A 124 14.18 -8.73 0.38
C LYS A 124 14.88 -8.66 1.73
N VAL A 125 14.54 -9.57 2.63
CA VAL A 125 15.24 -9.76 3.91
C VAL A 125 16.56 -10.48 3.61
N GLN A 126 17.67 -9.92 4.09
CA GLN A 126 18.98 -10.57 4.04
C GLN A 126 19.05 -11.77 4.99
#